data_AF-A0A9P5RMG7-F1
#
_entry.id   AF-A0A9P5RMG7-F1
#
_cell.length_a   1.000
_cell.length_b   1.000
_cell.length_c   1.000
_cell.angle_alpha   90.00
_cell.angle_beta   90.00
_cell.angle_gamma   90.00
#
_symmetry.space_group_name_H-M   'P 1'
#
loop_
_entity.id
_entity.type
_entity.pdbx_description
1 polymer ?
#
loop_
_entity_poly.entity_id
_entity_poly.type
_entity_poly.pdbx_seq_one_letter_code
_entity_poly.pdbx_strand_id
1 'polypeptide(L)'
;MLKTTPSRTPIYSSAPLSNSHSPSPSLDNASQAIAAATGVASWDTLRKEVRQIETEIESKLTALSKLAVRNSSAPAPPPAAGGASGAGAAANGEELEANIEELLEKLSRTVDAMSGHIDSQTQTNGQSPLSMNHLLQKHRDILHDYTKEYRKTRQNVRAARDHAQLLTSVRDDISSFKNGGMSASDYLLNERSRIDGSHSLADSALEQAYATRDDLDRQRSTLLSVNQRINNVATQLPSVGQLIGKIQSRKNRDNVILSCVIGSCVVGVLYFIM
;
A
#
# COMPACT_ATOMS: atom_id res chain seq x y z
N MET A 1 -39.70 16.12 -81.61
CA MET A 1 -39.01 16.52 -82.86
C MET A 1 -37.61 17.01 -82.49
N LEU A 2 -36.56 16.45 -83.13
CA LEU A 2 -35.13 16.85 -83.18
C LEU A 2 -34.37 16.84 -81.84
N LYS A 3 -33.47 15.90 -81.51
CA LYS A 3 -32.17 15.49 -82.11
C LYS A 3 -31.18 16.67 -82.23
N THR A 4 -30.07 16.62 -81.46
CA THR A 4 -28.67 16.86 -81.88
C THR A 4 -27.71 16.99 -80.68
N THR A 5 -26.80 16.03 -80.53
CA THR A 5 -25.35 16.25 -80.25
C THR A 5 -24.69 16.52 -81.64
N PRO A 6 -23.46 17.05 -81.84
CA PRO A 6 -22.30 17.12 -80.94
C PRO A 6 -21.34 18.35 -81.12
N SER A 7 -20.19 18.29 -80.42
CA SER A 7 -18.84 18.66 -80.90
C SER A 7 -18.17 19.95 -80.42
N ARG A 8 -16.91 19.73 -79.97
CA ARG A 8 -15.68 20.52 -80.20
C ARG A 8 -15.17 21.44 -79.08
N THR A 9 -14.11 20.93 -78.46
CA THR A 9 -12.98 21.58 -77.74
C THR A 9 -12.26 22.62 -78.64
N PRO A 10 -11.24 23.44 -78.22
CA PRO A 10 -10.24 23.19 -77.15
C PRO A 10 -9.56 24.42 -76.44
N ILE A 11 -8.57 24.11 -75.58
CA ILE A 11 -7.33 24.87 -75.22
C ILE A 11 -7.31 25.85 -74.00
N TYR A 12 -6.72 25.32 -72.92
CA TYR A 12 -5.64 25.84 -72.06
C TYR A 12 -5.88 27.01 -71.08
N SER A 13 -5.85 26.69 -69.77
CA SER A 13 -4.97 27.39 -68.83
C SER A 13 -4.76 26.52 -67.57
N SER A 14 -3.58 26.66 -66.99
CA SER A 14 -2.83 25.79 -66.08
C SER A 14 -3.39 25.57 -64.67
N ALA A 15 -2.96 24.46 -64.06
CA ALA A 15 -3.16 24.05 -62.66
C ALA A 15 -2.63 25.07 -61.62
N PRO A 16 -3.01 24.90 -60.34
CA PRO A 16 -2.08 24.21 -59.45
C PRO A 16 -2.72 23.11 -58.60
N LEU A 17 -1.89 22.10 -58.31
CA LEU A 17 -2.15 20.97 -57.44
C LEU A 17 -2.51 21.43 -56.02
N SER A 18 -3.70 21.06 -55.53
CA SER A 18 -3.99 21.03 -54.10
C SER A 18 -4.34 19.61 -53.70
N ASN A 19 -3.45 19.05 -52.89
CA ASN A 19 -3.37 17.66 -52.48
C ASN A 19 -4.50 17.35 -51.49
N SER A 20 -5.54 16.63 -51.93
CA SER A 20 -6.57 16.07 -51.05
C SER A 20 -6.08 14.73 -50.50
N HIS A 21 -5.31 14.78 -49.40
CA HIS A 21 -5.01 13.60 -48.62
C HIS A 21 -6.07 13.44 -47.52
N SER A 22 -7.07 12.62 -47.80
CA SER A 22 -7.97 12.06 -46.79
C SER A 22 -7.14 11.27 -45.77
N PRO A 23 -7.29 11.47 -44.46
CA PRO A 23 -6.61 10.62 -43.49
C PRO A 23 -7.26 9.23 -43.54
N SER A 24 -6.49 8.25 -43.99
CA SER A 24 -6.79 6.83 -43.85
C SER A 24 -7.14 6.52 -42.39
N PRO A 25 -8.11 5.63 -42.10
CA PRO A 25 -8.36 5.20 -40.73
C PRO A 25 -7.09 4.51 -40.21
N SER A 26 -6.45 5.14 -39.23
CA SER A 26 -5.18 4.69 -38.68
C SER A 26 -5.31 3.31 -38.06
N LEU A 27 -4.35 2.44 -38.38
CA LEU A 27 -4.15 1.12 -37.75
C LEU A 27 -4.02 1.21 -36.22
N ASP A 28 -3.76 2.41 -35.68
CA ASP A 28 -3.71 2.72 -34.25
C ASP A 28 -5.09 2.60 -33.57
N ASN A 29 -6.17 2.92 -34.28
CA ASN A 29 -7.52 2.86 -33.72
C ASN A 29 -8.04 1.41 -33.68
N ALA A 30 -7.65 0.60 -34.65
CA ALA A 30 -7.95 -0.84 -34.68
C ALA A 30 -7.14 -1.59 -33.61
N SER A 31 -5.86 -1.24 -33.40
CA SER A 31 -5.05 -1.81 -32.32
C SER A 31 -5.51 -1.36 -30.94
N GLN A 32 -6.00 -0.12 -30.77
CA GLN A 32 -6.68 0.30 -29.53
C GLN A 32 -8.02 -0.41 -29.30
N ALA A 33 -8.81 -0.66 -30.34
CA ALA A 33 -10.07 -1.42 -30.23
C ALA A 33 -9.83 -2.90 -29.92
N ILE A 34 -8.79 -3.51 -30.49
CA ILE A 34 -8.37 -4.90 -30.19
C ILE A 34 -7.74 -5.00 -28.80
N ALA A 35 -6.99 -3.97 -28.36
CA ALA A 35 -6.48 -3.86 -27.00
C ALA A 35 -7.58 -3.61 -25.96
N ALA A 36 -8.69 -2.97 -26.34
CA ALA A 36 -9.89 -2.85 -25.51
C ALA A 36 -10.68 -4.18 -25.43
N ALA A 37 -10.65 -4.99 -26.49
CA ALA A 37 -11.31 -6.30 -26.54
C ALA A 37 -10.50 -7.45 -25.89
N THR A 38 -9.17 -7.31 -25.81
CA THR A 38 -8.28 -8.17 -25.02
C THR A 38 -8.13 -7.53 -23.65
N GLY A 39 -8.47 -8.19 -22.53
CA GLY A 39 -8.55 -7.58 -21.19
C GLY A 39 -7.31 -6.83 -20.65
N VAL A 40 -6.25 -6.68 -21.43
CA VAL A 40 -5.04 -5.90 -21.13
C VAL A 40 -5.36 -4.39 -20.95
N ALA A 41 -6.20 -3.76 -21.78
CA ALA A 41 -6.53 -2.34 -21.57
C ALA A 41 -7.39 -2.10 -20.31
N SER A 42 -8.30 -3.03 -20.00
CA SER A 42 -9.07 -3.03 -18.76
C SER A 42 -8.13 -3.15 -17.55
N TRP A 43 -7.22 -4.11 -17.59
CA TRP A 43 -6.23 -4.30 -16.52
C TRP A 43 -5.28 -3.12 -16.30
N ASP A 44 -4.77 -2.51 -17.38
CA ASP A 44 -3.87 -1.36 -17.27
C ASP A 44 -4.59 -0.06 -16.83
N THR A 45 -5.90 0.08 -17.11
CA THR A 45 -6.70 1.19 -16.57
C THR A 45 -6.91 1.02 -15.06
N LEU A 46 -7.26 -0.19 -14.59
CA LEU A 46 -7.37 -0.49 -13.16
C LEU A 46 -6.05 -0.24 -12.42
N ARG A 47 -4.91 -0.64 -13.00
CA ARG A 47 -3.58 -0.34 -12.41
C ARG A 47 -3.29 1.14 -12.27
N LYS A 48 -3.65 1.95 -13.27
CA LYS A 48 -3.44 3.41 -13.23
C LYS A 48 -4.34 4.03 -12.16
N GLU A 49 -5.59 3.60 -12.08
CA GLU A 49 -6.53 4.05 -11.07
C GLU A 49 -6.04 3.72 -9.65
N VAL A 50 -5.59 2.49 -9.42
CA VAL A 50 -5.01 2.07 -8.12
C VAL A 50 -3.86 2.99 -7.72
N ARG A 51 -2.88 3.21 -8.61
CA ARG A 51 -1.73 4.11 -8.31
C ARG A 51 -2.15 5.55 -8.02
N GLN A 52 -3.17 6.04 -8.72
CA GLN A 52 -3.70 7.38 -8.50
C GLN A 52 -4.33 7.48 -7.10
N ILE A 53 -5.14 6.50 -6.72
CA ILE A 53 -5.77 6.45 -5.40
C ILE A 53 -4.71 6.31 -4.30
N GLU A 54 -3.70 5.47 -4.48
CA GLU A 54 -2.57 5.33 -3.54
C GLU A 54 -1.86 6.68 -3.30
N THR A 55 -1.55 7.42 -4.37
CA THR A 55 -0.92 8.75 -4.28
C THR A 55 -1.81 9.75 -3.55
N GLU A 56 -3.11 9.70 -3.79
CA GLU A 56 -4.07 10.58 -3.13
C GLU A 56 -4.17 10.25 -1.62
N ILE A 57 -4.24 8.96 -1.26
CA ILE A 57 -4.23 8.50 0.14
C ILE A 57 -2.98 8.99 0.86
N GLU A 58 -1.79 8.84 0.28
CA GLU A 58 -0.54 9.30 0.89
C GLU A 58 -0.53 10.80 1.18
N SER A 59 -1.03 11.60 0.22
CA SER A 59 -1.10 13.06 0.37
C SER A 59 -2.01 13.47 1.53
N LYS A 60 -3.17 12.82 1.67
CA LYS A 60 -4.15 13.10 2.72
C LYS A 60 -3.73 12.56 4.07
N LEU A 61 -3.13 11.37 4.11
CA LEU A 61 -2.56 10.80 5.34
C LEU A 61 -1.46 11.72 5.90
N THR A 62 -0.62 12.28 5.03
CA THR A 62 0.40 13.27 5.42
C THR A 62 -0.22 14.58 5.91
N ALA A 63 -1.33 15.04 5.32
CA ALA A 63 -2.05 16.22 5.82
C ALA A 63 -2.70 15.96 7.18
N LEU A 64 -3.28 14.77 7.39
CA LEU A 64 -3.87 14.36 8.67
C LEU A 64 -2.82 14.24 9.77
N SER A 65 -1.65 13.66 9.48
CA SER A 65 -0.56 13.55 10.45
C SER A 65 0.00 14.92 10.83
N LYS A 66 0.11 15.87 9.88
CA LYS A 66 0.44 17.27 10.16
C LYS A 66 -0.58 17.93 11.07
N LEU A 67 -1.87 17.65 10.87
CA LEU A 67 -2.94 18.15 11.74
C LEU A 67 -2.80 17.58 13.16
N ALA A 68 -2.50 16.28 13.29
CA ALA A 68 -2.22 15.63 14.58
C ALA A 68 -1.08 16.34 15.33
N VAL A 69 0.03 16.58 14.63
CA VAL A 69 1.20 17.28 15.20
C VAL A 69 0.83 18.70 15.61
N ARG A 70 0.12 19.45 14.76
CA ARG A 70 -0.34 20.81 15.09
C ARG A 70 -1.25 20.84 16.33
N ASN A 71 -2.16 19.88 16.46
CA ASN A 71 -3.02 19.77 17.64
C ASN A 71 -2.24 19.44 18.92
N SER A 72 -1.18 18.63 18.81
CA SER A 72 -0.31 18.30 19.94
C SER A 72 0.69 19.39 20.30
N SER A 73 1.10 20.24 19.34
CA SER A 73 2.18 21.22 19.50
C SER A 73 1.71 22.67 19.60
N ALA A 74 0.42 22.95 19.36
CA ALA A 74 -0.13 24.30 19.42
C ALA A 74 0.12 24.94 20.81
N PRO A 75 0.95 25.98 20.90
CA PRO A 75 1.06 26.77 22.12
C PRO A 75 -0.27 27.49 22.33
N ALA A 76 -0.82 27.36 23.53
CA ALA A 76 -2.13 27.87 23.86
C ALA A 76 -2.26 29.37 23.54
N PRO A 77 -3.24 29.80 22.72
CA PRO A 77 -3.46 31.22 22.45
C PRO A 77 -3.87 31.97 23.74
N PRO A 78 -3.58 33.29 23.81
CA PRO A 78 -4.02 34.14 24.91
C PRO A 78 -5.56 34.19 24.98
N PRO A 79 -6.14 34.43 26.17
CA PRO A 79 -7.58 34.24 26.48
C PRO A 79 -8.56 35.17 25.74
N ALA A 80 -8.12 35.96 24.75
CA ALA A 80 -8.93 36.96 24.07
C ALA A 80 -9.23 36.66 22.59
N ALA A 81 -8.72 35.57 22.00
CA ALA A 81 -9.03 35.16 20.63
C ALA A 81 -9.97 33.96 20.65
N GLY A 82 -11.23 34.18 20.26
CA GLY A 82 -12.38 33.31 20.49
C GLY A 82 -12.26 31.87 19.97
N GLY A 83 -13.08 31.01 20.56
CA GLY A 83 -13.20 29.56 20.33
C GLY A 83 -13.65 29.12 18.92
N ALA A 84 -13.43 29.93 17.89
CA ALA A 84 -13.76 29.60 16.50
C ALA A 84 -12.62 28.83 15.77
N SER A 85 -11.36 28.98 16.21
CA SER A 85 -10.21 28.37 15.53
C SER A 85 -10.04 26.86 15.80
N GLY A 86 -10.50 26.37 16.97
CA GLY A 86 -10.47 24.95 17.32
C GLY A 86 -11.58 24.14 16.63
N ALA A 87 -12.78 24.70 16.51
CA ALA A 87 -13.92 24.04 15.87
C ALA A 87 -13.71 23.87 14.35
N GLY A 88 -13.15 24.89 13.66
CA GLY A 88 -12.82 24.78 12.25
C GLY A 88 -11.68 23.78 11.97
N ALA A 89 -10.67 23.70 12.83
CA ALA A 89 -9.61 22.70 12.71
C ALA A 89 -10.11 21.27 12.99
N ALA A 90 -11.06 21.12 13.92
CA ALA A 90 -11.68 19.84 14.20
C ALA A 90 -12.53 19.34 13.02
N ALA A 91 -13.38 20.20 12.45
CA ALA A 91 -14.21 19.90 11.28
C ALA A 91 -13.36 19.56 10.04
N ASN A 92 -12.30 20.32 9.78
CA ASN A 92 -11.37 20.03 8.68
C ASN A 92 -10.65 18.68 8.87
N GLY A 93 -10.37 18.28 10.12
CA GLY A 93 -9.78 16.98 10.43
C GLY A 93 -10.76 15.82 10.21
N GLU A 94 -12.01 15.97 10.65
CA GLU A 94 -13.07 14.97 10.45
C GLU A 94 -13.41 14.78 8.96
N GLU A 95 -13.45 15.87 8.18
CA GLU A 95 -13.62 15.81 6.72
C GLU A 95 -12.47 15.05 6.05
N LEU A 96 -11.23 15.28 6.48
CA LEU A 96 -10.06 14.56 5.99
C LEU A 96 -10.09 13.07 6.37
N GLU A 97 -10.52 12.76 7.60
CA GLU A 97 -10.69 11.39 8.08
C GLU A 97 -11.73 10.63 7.24
N ALA A 98 -12.89 11.25 6.98
CA ALA A 98 -13.96 10.67 6.17
C ALA A 98 -13.53 10.45 4.71
N ASN A 99 -12.81 11.42 4.14
CA ASN A 99 -12.34 11.29 2.77
C ASN A 99 -11.24 10.22 2.60
N ILE A 100 -10.38 10.00 3.59
CA ILE A 100 -9.43 8.88 3.58
C ILE A 100 -10.17 7.54 3.66
N GLU A 101 -11.22 7.42 4.47
CA GLU A 101 -12.06 6.21 4.54
C GLU A 101 -12.71 5.92 3.17
N GLU A 102 -13.25 6.93 2.51
CA GLU A 102 -13.82 6.81 1.15
C GLU A 102 -12.77 6.34 0.13
N LEU A 103 -11.55 6.90 0.17
CA LEU A 103 -10.47 6.50 -0.74
C LEU A 103 -9.97 5.08 -0.46
N LEU A 104 -9.88 4.66 0.80
CA LEU A 104 -9.54 3.29 1.18
C LEU A 104 -10.59 2.29 0.69
N GLU A 105 -11.87 2.64 0.81
CA GLU A 105 -12.96 1.83 0.28
C GLU A 105 -12.90 1.75 -1.26
N LYS A 106 -12.62 2.87 -1.93
CA LYS A 106 -12.41 2.91 -3.39
C LYS A 106 -11.21 2.06 -3.82
N LEU A 107 -10.11 2.09 -3.08
CA LEU A 107 -8.93 1.24 -3.31
C LEU A 107 -9.30 -0.25 -3.15
N SER A 108 -10.06 -0.61 -2.12
CA SER A 108 -10.55 -1.98 -1.94
C SER A 108 -11.37 -2.45 -3.13
N ARG A 109 -12.36 -1.65 -3.55
CA ARG A 109 -13.23 -1.97 -4.69
C ARG A 109 -12.44 -2.15 -5.99
N THR A 110 -11.42 -1.31 -6.23
CA THR A 110 -10.58 -1.42 -7.43
C THR A 110 -9.64 -2.63 -7.38
N VAL A 111 -9.09 -2.97 -6.21
CA VAL A 111 -8.32 -4.21 -6.00
C VAL A 111 -9.21 -5.47 -6.15
N ASP A 112 -10.46 -5.43 -5.71
CA ASP A 112 -11.41 -6.52 -5.90
C ASP A 112 -11.83 -6.67 -7.37
N ALA A 113 -12.04 -5.55 -8.08
CA ALA A 113 -12.26 -5.56 -9.53
C ALA A 113 -11.04 -6.12 -10.29
N MET A 114 -9.84 -5.81 -9.81
CA MET A 114 -8.58 -6.36 -10.32
C MET A 114 -8.54 -7.89 -10.12
N SER A 115 -8.94 -8.39 -8.94
CA SER A 115 -9.10 -9.83 -8.69
C SER A 115 -10.08 -10.48 -9.65
N GLY A 116 -11.27 -9.89 -9.82
CA GLY A 116 -12.29 -10.41 -10.73
C GLY A 116 -11.84 -10.45 -12.19
N HIS A 117 -11.00 -9.49 -12.60
CA HIS A 117 -10.39 -9.49 -13.93
C HIS A 117 -9.41 -10.66 -14.11
N ILE A 118 -8.56 -10.96 -13.12
CA ILE A 118 -7.68 -12.14 -13.14
C ILE A 118 -8.49 -13.43 -13.18
N ASP A 119 -9.57 -13.53 -12.40
CA ASP A 119 -10.42 -14.73 -12.36
C ASP A 119 -11.11 -14.96 -13.70
N SER A 120 -11.66 -13.90 -14.32
CA SER A 120 -12.25 -13.98 -15.66
C SER A 120 -11.23 -14.39 -16.73
N GLN A 121 -10.00 -13.86 -16.67
CA GLN A 121 -8.92 -14.21 -17.60
C GLN A 121 -8.43 -15.65 -17.39
N THR A 122 -8.45 -16.14 -16.15
CA THR A 122 -8.10 -17.52 -15.82
C THR A 122 -9.16 -18.50 -16.36
N GLN A 123 -10.44 -18.12 -16.31
CA GLN A 123 -11.53 -18.91 -16.88
C GLN A 123 -11.46 -18.96 -18.42
N THR A 124 -11.05 -17.87 -19.09
CA THR A 124 -10.98 -17.83 -20.56
C THR A 124 -9.71 -18.47 -21.14
N ASN A 125 -8.56 -18.30 -20.50
CA ASN A 125 -7.27 -18.81 -20.99
C ASN A 125 -6.76 -20.08 -20.29
N GLY A 126 -7.47 -20.59 -19.28
CA GLY A 126 -7.11 -21.81 -18.53
C GLY A 126 -5.88 -21.68 -17.61
N GLN A 127 -5.20 -20.53 -17.61
CA GLN A 127 -4.05 -20.24 -16.75
C GLN A 127 -4.10 -18.79 -16.27
N SER A 128 -3.86 -18.60 -14.96
CA SER A 128 -3.73 -17.26 -14.39
C SER A 128 -2.33 -16.70 -14.66
N PRO A 129 -2.18 -15.48 -15.20
CA PRO A 129 -0.87 -14.87 -15.38
C PRO A 129 -0.19 -14.62 -14.01
N LEU A 130 0.93 -15.30 -13.77
CA LEU A 130 1.70 -15.24 -12.51
C LEU A 130 2.10 -13.81 -12.11
N SER A 131 2.47 -12.97 -13.08
CA SER A 131 2.86 -11.58 -12.87
C SER A 131 1.70 -10.69 -12.42
N MET A 132 0.48 -10.96 -12.89
CA MET A 132 -0.71 -10.22 -12.46
C MET A 132 -1.13 -10.62 -11.05
N ASN A 133 -1.06 -11.91 -10.71
CA ASN A 133 -1.32 -12.40 -9.36
C ASN A 133 -0.35 -11.82 -8.33
N HIS A 134 0.95 -11.80 -8.66
CA HIS A 134 1.95 -11.20 -7.77
C HIS A 134 1.70 -9.71 -7.56
N LEU A 135 1.34 -8.98 -8.62
CA LEU A 135 1.02 -7.57 -8.50
C LEU A 135 -0.27 -7.32 -7.70
N LEU A 136 -1.31 -8.14 -7.90
CA LEU A 136 -2.54 -8.08 -7.11
C LEU A 136 -2.24 -8.30 -5.62
N GLN A 137 -1.43 -9.30 -5.30
CA GLN A 137 -1.00 -9.58 -3.93
C GLN A 137 -0.29 -8.37 -3.33
N LYS A 138 0.62 -7.75 -4.09
CA LYS A 138 1.30 -6.53 -3.66
C LYS A 138 0.31 -5.40 -3.34
N HIS A 139 -0.70 -5.17 -4.18
CA HIS A 139 -1.71 -4.13 -3.92
C HIS A 139 -2.60 -4.46 -2.70
N ARG A 140 -2.86 -5.74 -2.42
CA ARG A 140 -3.52 -6.16 -1.17
C ARG A 140 -2.68 -5.87 0.07
N ASP A 141 -1.38 -6.14 0.00
CA ASP A 141 -0.45 -5.84 1.09
C ASP A 141 -0.38 -4.32 1.33
N ILE A 142 -0.26 -3.52 0.27
CA ILE A 142 -0.26 -2.05 0.32
C ILE A 142 -1.57 -1.50 0.93
N LEU A 143 -2.73 -2.02 0.52
CA LEU A 143 -4.03 -1.63 1.08
C LEU A 143 -4.08 -1.91 2.59
N HIS A 144 -3.58 -3.08 3.01
CA HIS A 144 -3.51 -3.44 4.42
C HIS A 144 -2.63 -2.47 5.20
N ASP A 145 -1.46 -2.13 4.66
CA ASP A 145 -0.53 -1.18 5.26
C ASP A 145 -1.14 0.23 5.40
N TYR A 146 -1.78 0.76 4.34
CA TYR A 146 -2.46 2.07 4.42
C TYR A 146 -3.61 2.06 5.44
N THR A 147 -4.39 0.97 5.51
CA THR A 147 -5.47 0.85 6.50
C THR A 147 -4.92 0.87 7.93
N LYS A 148 -3.79 0.18 8.16
CA LYS A 148 -3.11 0.15 9.46
C LYS A 148 -2.53 1.52 9.83
N GLU A 149 -1.84 2.17 8.89
CA GLU A 149 -1.28 3.51 9.03
C GLU A 149 -2.39 4.55 9.32
N TYR A 150 -3.51 4.46 8.62
CA TYR A 150 -4.68 5.31 8.86
C TYR A 150 -5.24 5.14 10.27
N ARG A 151 -5.46 3.90 10.72
CA ARG A 151 -5.95 3.63 12.09
C ARG A 151 -5.01 4.19 13.16
N LYS A 152 -3.71 4.01 12.99
CA LYS A 152 -2.69 4.55 13.88
C LYS A 152 -2.72 6.09 13.90
N THR A 153 -2.79 6.72 12.74
CA THR A 153 -2.83 8.18 12.62
C THR A 153 -4.10 8.75 13.24
N ARG A 154 -5.26 8.12 12.97
CA ARG A 154 -6.56 8.49 13.56
C ARG A 154 -6.54 8.39 15.09
N GLN A 155 -6.00 7.31 15.64
CA GLN A 155 -5.85 7.16 17.09
C GLN A 155 -4.97 8.26 17.68
N ASN A 156 -3.87 8.63 16.99
CA ASN A 156 -3.00 9.71 17.42
C ASN A 156 -3.70 11.08 17.38
N VAL A 157 -4.45 11.39 16.32
CA VAL A 157 -5.26 12.62 16.23
C VAL A 157 -6.28 12.68 17.36
N ARG A 158 -6.96 11.56 17.64
CA ARG A 158 -7.94 11.48 18.73
C ARG A 158 -7.28 11.70 20.09
N ALA A 159 -6.18 11.01 20.38
CA ALA A 159 -5.42 11.21 21.61
C ALA A 159 -4.94 12.66 21.77
N ALA A 160 -4.50 13.30 20.69
CA ALA A 160 -4.11 14.72 20.71
C ALA A 160 -5.30 15.66 20.95
N ARG A 161 -6.48 15.36 20.39
CA ARG A 161 -7.72 16.12 20.69
C ARG A 161 -8.15 15.94 22.15
N ASP A 162 -8.18 14.70 22.64
CA ASP A 162 -8.57 14.39 24.02
C ASP A 162 -7.63 15.12 25.01
N HIS A 163 -6.33 15.09 24.75
CA HIS A 163 -5.34 15.83 25.55
C HIS A 163 -5.58 17.34 25.51
N ALA A 164 -5.88 17.92 24.33
CA ALA A 164 -6.19 19.34 24.22
C ALA A 164 -7.48 19.72 24.99
N GLN A 165 -8.52 18.89 24.95
CA GLN A 165 -9.77 19.11 25.69
C GLN A 165 -9.54 19.06 27.21
N LEU A 166 -8.75 18.10 27.69
CA LEU A 166 -8.39 18.00 29.11
C LEU A 166 -7.61 19.24 29.57
N LEU A 167 -6.65 19.73 28.79
CA LEU A 167 -5.89 20.94 29.12
C LEU A 167 -6.75 22.20 29.13
N THR A 168 -7.72 22.31 28.20
CA THR A 168 -8.69 23.41 28.21
C THR A 168 -9.55 23.37 29.47
N SER A 169 -10.10 22.20 29.84
CA SER A 169 -10.89 22.03 31.06
C SER A 169 -10.09 22.41 32.32
N VAL A 170 -8.83 21.96 32.42
CA VAL A 170 -7.97 22.30 33.57
C VAL A 170 -7.65 23.80 33.60
N ARG A 171 -7.45 24.44 32.44
CA ARG A 171 -7.22 25.89 32.37
C ARG A 171 -8.46 26.66 32.83
N ASP A 172 -9.65 26.23 32.41
CA ASP A 172 -10.91 26.87 32.82
C ASP A 172 -11.11 26.76 34.33
N ASP A 173 -10.83 25.59 34.93
CA ASP A 173 -10.84 25.38 36.38
C ASP A 173 -9.81 26.25 37.12
N ILE A 174 -8.58 26.37 36.60
CA ILE A 174 -7.56 27.24 37.20
C ILE A 174 -8.00 28.71 37.13
N SER A 175 -8.63 29.12 36.03
CA SER A 175 -9.13 30.48 35.85
C SER A 175 -10.29 30.80 36.79
N SER A 176 -11.21 29.85 37.00
CA SER A 176 -12.35 30.02 37.92
C SER A 176 -11.89 30.04 39.38
N PHE A 177 -10.89 29.23 39.72
CA PHE A 177 -10.22 29.27 41.03
C PHE A 177 -9.52 30.62 41.26
N LYS A 178 -8.76 31.10 40.28
CA LYS A 178 -8.04 32.39 40.37
C LYS A 178 -8.99 33.60 40.45
N ASN A 179 -10.18 33.50 39.87
CA ASN A 179 -11.21 34.52 39.95
C ASN A 179 -12.08 34.44 41.23
N GLY A 180 -11.74 33.56 42.17
CA GLY A 180 -12.36 33.51 43.51
C GLY A 180 -13.74 32.86 43.56
N GLY A 181 -14.15 32.10 42.54
CA GLY A 181 -15.49 31.50 42.45
C GLY A 181 -15.67 30.16 43.17
N MET A 182 -14.58 29.50 43.62
CA MET A 182 -14.62 28.15 44.20
C MET A 182 -14.56 28.20 45.73
N SER A 183 -15.61 27.71 46.41
CA SER A 183 -15.61 27.55 47.88
C SER A 183 -14.66 26.43 48.30
N ALA A 184 -14.11 26.50 49.53
CA ALA A 184 -13.23 25.44 50.06
C ALA A 184 -13.91 24.06 50.09
N SER A 185 -15.24 24.02 50.23
CA SER A 185 -16.04 22.80 50.14
C SER A 185 -16.04 22.21 48.72
N ASP A 186 -16.18 23.06 47.70
CA ASP A 186 -16.17 22.62 46.29
C ASP A 186 -14.80 22.12 45.85
N TYR A 187 -13.73 22.71 46.41
CA TYR A 187 -12.37 22.22 46.22
C TYR A 187 -12.20 20.78 46.73
N LEU A 188 -12.66 20.47 47.94
CA LEU A 188 -12.53 19.12 48.52
C LEU A 188 -13.36 18.07 47.75
N LEU A 189 -14.52 18.46 47.22
CA LEU A 189 -15.34 17.60 46.38
C LEU A 189 -14.67 17.33 45.01
N ASN A 190 -14.09 18.35 44.40
CA ASN A 190 -13.31 18.20 43.17
C ASN A 190 -12.07 17.32 43.40
N GLU A 191 -11.35 17.52 44.51
CA GLU A 191 -10.19 16.69 44.86
C GLU A 191 -10.58 15.21 45.03
N ARG A 192 -11.72 14.93 45.65
CA ARG A 192 -12.25 13.56 45.71
C ARG A 192 -12.52 13.00 44.31
N SER A 193 -13.16 13.77 43.44
CA SER A 193 -13.40 13.34 42.05
C SER A 193 -12.11 13.09 41.27
N ARG A 194 -11.05 13.86 41.55
CA ARG A 194 -9.71 13.67 40.96
C ARG A 194 -9.05 12.39 41.45
N ILE A 195 -9.17 12.09 42.74
CA ILE A 195 -8.68 10.84 43.33
C ILE A 195 -9.42 9.64 42.73
N ASP A 196 -10.75 9.71 42.62
CA ASP A 196 -11.55 8.64 42.00
C ASP A 196 -11.17 8.45 40.51
N GLY A 197 -10.95 9.55 39.78
CA GLY A 197 -10.44 9.51 38.40
C GLY A 197 -9.05 8.86 38.31
N SER A 198 -8.13 9.23 39.19
CA SER A 198 -6.78 8.65 39.27
C SER A 198 -6.83 7.15 39.58
N HIS A 199 -7.72 6.73 40.47
CA HIS A 199 -7.92 5.31 40.78
C HIS A 199 -8.41 4.54 39.55
N SER A 200 -9.40 5.06 38.83
CA SER A 200 -9.90 4.42 37.60
C SER A 200 -8.83 4.32 36.49
N LEU A 201 -7.92 5.30 36.42
CA LEU A 201 -6.79 5.28 35.50
C LEU A 201 -5.75 4.23 35.91
N ALA A 202 -5.48 4.10 37.21
CA ALA A 202 -4.62 3.04 37.73
C ALA A 202 -5.20 1.65 37.42
N ASP A 203 -6.51 1.46 37.59
CA ASP A 203 -7.20 0.22 37.22
C ASP A 203 -7.08 -0.07 35.72
N SER A 204 -7.30 0.94 34.88
CA SER A 204 -7.14 0.82 33.41
C SER A 204 -5.70 0.48 33.00
N ALA A 205 -4.71 1.07 33.67
CA ALA A 205 -3.30 0.78 33.44
C ALA A 205 -2.93 -0.66 33.85
N LEU A 206 -3.50 -1.15 34.95
CA LEU A 206 -3.35 -2.56 35.36
C LEU A 206 -3.98 -3.50 34.33
N GLU A 207 -5.18 -3.20 33.85
CA GLU A 207 -5.85 -3.99 32.82
C GLU A 207 -5.04 -4.03 31.52
N GLN A 208 -4.51 -2.88 31.07
CA GLN A 208 -3.64 -2.82 29.90
C GLN A 208 -2.33 -3.60 30.10
N ALA A 209 -1.76 -3.58 31.32
CA ALA A 209 -0.59 -4.36 31.65
C ALA A 209 -0.88 -5.88 31.61
N TYR A 210 -2.06 -6.31 32.09
CA TYR A 210 -2.49 -7.70 31.98
C TYR A 210 -2.70 -8.14 30.53
N ALA A 211 -3.33 -7.31 29.70
CA ALA A 211 -3.49 -7.57 28.27
C ALA A 211 -2.13 -7.71 27.57
N THR A 212 -1.19 -6.82 27.87
CA THR A 212 0.18 -6.87 27.32
C THR A 212 0.92 -8.14 27.74
N ARG A 213 0.74 -8.58 29.00
CA ARG A 213 1.31 -9.83 29.49
C ARG A 213 0.77 -11.04 28.73
N ASP A 214 -0.55 -11.12 28.51
CA ASP A 214 -1.16 -12.21 27.76
C ASP A 214 -0.65 -12.24 26.30
N ASP A 215 -0.52 -11.08 25.66
CA ASP A 215 0.05 -10.97 24.31
C ASP A 215 1.51 -11.45 24.27
N LEU A 216 2.34 -11.09 25.26
CA LEU A 216 3.71 -11.59 25.35
C LEU A 216 3.77 -13.11 25.56
N ASP A 217 2.87 -13.67 26.37
CA ASP A 217 2.76 -15.12 26.57
C ASP A 217 2.35 -15.84 25.27
N ARG A 218 1.41 -15.27 24.50
CA ARG A 218 1.05 -15.77 23.15
C ARG A 218 2.20 -15.67 22.15
N GLN A 219 2.92 -14.55 22.15
CA GLN A 219 4.10 -14.37 21.32
C GLN A 219 5.20 -15.38 21.68
N ARG A 220 5.41 -15.64 22.97
CA ARG A 220 6.35 -16.68 23.45
C ARG A 220 5.97 -18.06 22.93
N SER A 221 4.70 -18.46 23.00
CA SER A 221 4.22 -19.73 22.43
C SER A 221 4.47 -19.83 20.93
N THR A 222 4.25 -18.73 20.21
CA THR A 222 4.53 -18.64 18.77
C THR A 222 6.03 -18.78 18.48
N LEU A 223 6.90 -18.10 19.23
CA LEU A 223 8.36 -18.22 19.09
C LEU A 223 8.85 -19.64 19.40
N LEU A 224 8.29 -20.31 20.40
CA LEU A 224 8.59 -21.71 20.70
C LEU A 224 8.18 -22.62 19.53
N SER A 225 7.00 -22.38 18.95
CA SER A 225 6.53 -23.12 17.77
C SER A 225 7.42 -22.88 16.55
N VAL A 226 7.88 -21.65 16.35
CA VAL A 226 8.86 -21.30 15.30
C VAL A 226 10.19 -21.99 15.56
N ASN A 227 10.69 -21.99 16.80
CA ASN A 227 11.93 -22.67 17.17
C ASN A 227 11.84 -24.18 16.91
N GLN A 228 10.71 -24.81 17.25
CA GLN A 228 10.44 -26.22 16.92
C GLN A 228 10.43 -26.47 15.41
N ARG A 229 9.78 -25.61 14.62
CA ARG A 229 9.78 -25.72 13.15
C ARG A 229 11.19 -25.55 12.57
N ILE A 230 11.98 -24.60 13.07
CA ILE A 230 13.38 -24.41 12.65
C ILE A 230 14.22 -25.63 13.00
N ASN A 231 14.07 -26.20 14.20
CA ASN A 231 14.75 -27.44 14.57
C ASN A 231 14.33 -28.60 13.66
N ASN A 232 13.04 -28.72 13.33
CA ASN A 232 12.56 -29.73 12.38
C ASN A 232 13.16 -29.52 10.98
N VAL A 233 13.27 -28.28 10.50
CA VAL A 233 13.97 -27.96 9.24
C VAL A 233 15.45 -28.32 9.33
N ALA A 234 16.12 -27.98 10.44
CA ALA A 234 17.52 -28.32 10.67
C ALA A 234 17.77 -29.84 10.64
N THR A 235 16.83 -30.65 11.15
CA THR A 235 16.88 -32.13 11.02
C THR A 235 16.64 -32.63 9.60
N GLN A 236 16.00 -31.85 8.72
CA GLN A 236 15.84 -32.20 7.30
C GLN A 236 16.98 -31.69 6.40
N LEU A 237 17.76 -30.69 6.82
CA LEU A 237 18.97 -30.25 6.09
C LEU A 237 20.00 -31.36 5.79
N PRO A 238 20.25 -32.38 6.63
CA PRO A 238 21.11 -33.50 6.22
C PRO A 238 20.57 -34.30 5.02
N SER A 239 19.25 -34.28 4.75
CA SER A 239 18.67 -34.86 3.52
C SER A 239 19.07 -34.07 2.26
N VAL A 240 19.10 -32.73 2.36
CA VAL A 240 19.63 -31.86 1.29
C VAL A 240 21.13 -32.11 1.09
N GLY A 241 21.89 -32.37 2.17
CA GLY A 241 23.29 -32.80 2.12
C GLY A 241 23.52 -34.13 1.38
N GLN A 242 22.57 -35.07 1.46
CA GLN A 242 22.63 -36.32 0.69
C GLN A 242 22.28 -36.11 -0.80
N LEU A 243 21.34 -35.20 -1.10
CA LEU A 243 20.99 -34.83 -2.47
C LEU A 243 22.13 -34.05 -3.16
N ILE A 244 22.78 -33.11 -2.46
CA ILE A 244 23.95 -32.38 -2.98
C ILE A 244 25.14 -33.34 -3.19
N GLY A 245 25.33 -34.32 -2.31
CA GLY A 245 26.33 -35.37 -2.47
C GLY A 245 26.09 -36.26 -3.68
N LYS A 246 24.84 -36.65 -3.95
CA LYS A 246 24.49 -37.44 -5.15
C LYS A 246 24.75 -36.65 -6.44
N ILE A 247 24.46 -35.35 -6.46
CA ILE A 247 24.74 -34.46 -7.59
C ILE A 247 26.26 -34.33 -7.82
N GLN A 248 27.05 -34.13 -6.76
CA GLN A 248 28.50 -34.00 -6.87
C GLN A 248 29.20 -35.31 -7.26
N SER A 249 28.67 -36.47 -6.86
CA SER A 249 29.22 -37.79 -7.23
C SER A 249 29.20 -38.05 -8.74
N ARG A 250 28.19 -37.54 -9.45
CA ARG A 250 28.08 -37.71 -10.91
C ARG A 250 29.16 -36.90 -11.63
N LYS A 251 29.33 -35.64 -11.21
CA LYS A 251 30.35 -34.73 -11.75
C LYS A 251 31.79 -35.18 -11.46
N ASN A 252 32.01 -35.81 -10.30
CA ASN A 252 33.32 -36.37 -9.96
C ASN A 252 33.69 -37.59 -10.84
N ARG A 253 32.72 -38.42 -11.25
CA ARG A 253 32.98 -39.54 -12.17
C ARG A 253 33.42 -39.04 -13.55
N ASP A 254 32.78 -38.00 -14.07
CA ASP A 254 33.13 -37.42 -15.37
C ASP A 254 34.53 -36.79 -15.35
N ASN A 255 34.89 -36.08 -14.28
CA ASN A 255 36.24 -35.53 -14.11
C ASN A 255 37.33 -36.60 -14.01
N VAL A 256 37.05 -37.74 -13.36
CA VAL A 256 38.00 -38.86 -13.29
C VAL A 256 38.27 -39.42 -14.69
N ILE A 257 37.23 -39.64 -15.50
CA ILE A 257 37.38 -40.13 -16.87
C ILE A 257 38.18 -39.13 -17.72
N LEU A 258 37.85 -37.84 -17.64
CA LEU A 258 38.55 -36.79 -18.38
C LEU A 258 40.04 -36.73 -18.01
N SER A 259 40.37 -36.78 -16.72
CA SER A 259 41.76 -36.76 -16.24
C SER A 259 42.55 -37.99 -16.69
N CYS A 260 41.92 -39.16 -16.74
CA CYS A 260 42.52 -40.40 -17.24
C CYS A 260 42.86 -40.30 -18.73
N VAL A 261 41.95 -39.79 -19.55
CA VAL A 261 42.17 -39.63 -21.00
C VAL A 261 43.32 -38.67 -21.27
N ILE A 262 43.31 -37.50 -20.62
CA ILE A 262 44.38 -36.51 -20.76
C ILE A 262 45.73 -37.10 -20.31
N GLY A 263 45.77 -37.77 -19.15
CA GLY A 263 46.99 -38.41 -18.66
C GLY A 263 47.53 -39.48 -19.62
N SER A 264 46.66 -40.35 -20.15
CA SER A 264 47.06 -41.37 -21.12
C SER A 264 47.63 -40.77 -22.41
N CYS A 265 47.04 -39.66 -22.89
CA CYS A 265 47.50 -38.97 -24.09
C CYS A 265 48.89 -38.33 -23.88
N VAL A 266 49.10 -37.67 -22.74
CA VAL A 266 50.41 -37.06 -22.40
C VAL A 266 51.51 -38.12 -22.28
N VAL A 267 51.24 -39.26 -21.64
CA VAL A 267 52.20 -40.38 -21.55
C VAL A 267 52.53 -40.92 -22.94
N GLY A 268 51.53 -41.10 -23.81
CA GLY A 268 51.75 -41.54 -25.19
C GLY A 268 52.62 -40.58 -26.00
N VAL A 269 52.40 -39.27 -25.85
CA VAL A 269 53.23 -38.24 -26.51
C VAL A 269 54.66 -38.27 -25.99
N LEU A 270 54.86 -38.38 -24.66
CA LEU A 270 56.19 -38.49 -24.08
C LEU A 270 56.92 -39.75 -24.53
N TYR A 271 56.21 -40.87 -24.67
CA TYR A 271 56.79 -42.12 -25.16
C TYR A 271 57.13 -42.06 -26.66
N PHE A 272 56.41 -41.25 -27.43
CA PHE A 272 56.71 -41.04 -28.84
C PHE A 272 57.89 -40.08 -29.06
N ILE A 273 58.07 -39.11 -28.15
CA ILE A 273 59.13 -38.10 -28.26
C ILE A 273 60.48 -38.59 -27.72
N MET A 274 60.45 -39.59 -26.83
CA MET A 274 61.61 -40.23 -26.23
C MET A 274 62.02 -41.46 -27.04
#